data_AF-A0AA95LZ99-F1
#
_entry.id   AF-A0AA95LZ99-F1
#
_cell.length_a   1.000
_cell.length_b   1.000
_cell.length_c   1.000
_cell.angle_alpha   90.00
_cell.angle_beta   90.00
_cell.angle_gamma   90.00
#
_symmetry.space_group_name_H-M   'P 1'
#
loop_
_entity.id
_entity.type
_entity.pdbx_description
1 polymer ?
#
loop_
_entity_poly.entity_id
_entity_poly.type
_entity_poly.pdbx_seq_one_letter_code
_entity_poly.pdbx_strand_id
1 'polypeptide(L)'
;MKKLLAVFFALALAFTAIGSTPAMAANSDAQIVDYNGVLLKNYVNGKKPLFNSPSDPRVVGYVANQYVTIKQPWFIVNTSLGAKWMGFNQWELALWGNFNSSAGLLYVDGKVAIRNDPGSQPVGYVANQLVTVKQAWYLINTSLGEKWIGYNM
;
A
#
# COMPACT_ATOMS: atom_id res chain seq x y z
N MET A 1 4.07 32.04 -46.23
CA MET A 1 3.43 30.73 -45.93
C MET A 1 4.00 30.22 -44.61
N LYS A 2 3.23 30.30 -43.51
CA LYS A 2 3.66 29.83 -42.18
C LYS A 2 3.39 28.31 -42.09
N LYS A 3 4.43 27.51 -41.87
CA LYS A 3 4.30 26.06 -41.64
C LYS A 3 3.92 25.84 -40.17
N LEU A 4 2.71 25.35 -39.93
CA LEU A 4 2.26 24.93 -38.60
C LEU A 4 2.88 23.54 -38.33
N LEU A 5 3.76 23.45 -37.34
CA LEU A 5 4.26 22.16 -36.85
C LEU A 5 3.24 21.64 -35.83
N ALA A 6 2.44 20.66 -36.21
CA ALA A 6 1.61 19.91 -35.28
C ALA A 6 2.50 18.92 -34.52
N VAL A 7 2.80 19.21 -33.26
CA VAL A 7 3.46 18.25 -32.36
C VAL A 7 2.39 17.34 -31.79
N PHE A 8 2.32 16.11 -32.30
CA PHE A 8 1.54 15.05 -31.68
C PHE A 8 2.27 14.58 -30.41
N PHE A 9 1.74 14.94 -29.25
CA PHE A 9 2.11 14.27 -28.00
C PHE A 9 1.47 12.87 -28.01
N ALA A 10 2.26 11.86 -28.36
CA ALA A 10 1.89 10.48 -28.10
C ALA A 10 1.91 10.27 -26.59
N LEU A 11 0.72 10.24 -25.98
CA LEU A 11 0.54 9.86 -24.59
C LEU A 11 0.87 8.36 -24.50
N ALA A 12 2.10 8.03 -24.11
CA ALA A 12 2.47 6.65 -23.83
C ALA A 12 1.74 6.22 -22.55
N LEU A 13 0.58 5.57 -22.71
CA LEU A 13 0.05 4.72 -21.65
C LEU A 13 1.01 3.53 -21.51
N ALA A 14 1.97 3.68 -20.61
CA ALA A 14 2.70 2.54 -20.09
C ALA A 14 1.71 1.72 -19.26
N PHE A 15 1.02 0.78 -19.90
CA PHE A 15 0.49 -0.38 -19.21
C PHE A 15 1.69 -1.21 -18.77
N THR A 16 2.25 -0.88 -17.62
CA THR A 16 3.13 -1.82 -16.94
C THR A 16 2.25 -3.00 -16.58
N ALA A 17 2.51 -4.12 -17.28
CA ALA A 17 2.09 -5.44 -16.88
C ALA A 17 2.23 -5.57 -15.35
N ILE A 18 1.34 -6.35 -14.74
CA ILE A 18 1.40 -6.76 -13.33
C ILE A 18 2.72 -7.53 -13.15
N GLY A 19 3.82 -6.80 -13.05
CA GLY A 19 5.09 -7.30 -12.59
C GLY A 19 4.81 -7.82 -11.19
N SER A 20 5.28 -9.03 -10.90
CA SER A 20 5.27 -9.60 -9.56
C SER A 20 5.67 -8.50 -8.58
N THR A 21 4.74 -8.07 -7.74
CA THR A 21 5.05 -6.98 -6.81
C THR A 21 6.15 -7.48 -5.87
N PRO A 22 7.05 -6.60 -5.40
CA PRO A 22 8.17 -7.04 -4.58
C PRO A 22 7.75 -7.29 -3.12
N ALA A 23 6.44 -7.42 -2.87
CA ALA A 23 5.88 -7.74 -1.57
C ALA A 23 6.30 -9.16 -1.13
N MET A 24 6.50 -9.33 0.17
CA MET A 24 6.93 -10.61 0.78
C MET A 24 5.74 -11.38 1.33
N ALA A 25 5.86 -12.67 1.64
CA ALA A 25 4.76 -13.37 2.32
C ALA A 25 4.33 -12.64 3.62
N ALA A 26 3.03 -12.46 3.80
CA ALA A 26 2.46 -11.68 4.89
C ALA A 26 2.58 -12.39 6.23
N ASN A 27 2.10 -13.63 6.35
CA ASN A 27 1.92 -14.31 7.64
C ASN A 27 1.43 -13.32 8.73
N SER A 28 1.91 -13.44 9.97
CA SER A 28 1.73 -12.43 11.01
C SER A 28 2.60 -11.17 10.82
N ASP A 29 3.52 -11.16 9.85
CA ASP A 29 4.49 -10.07 9.66
C ASP A 29 3.82 -8.81 9.08
N ALA A 30 2.68 -8.94 8.42
CA ALA A 30 1.89 -7.80 7.97
C ALA A 30 1.00 -7.21 9.09
N GLN A 31 0.98 -7.79 10.30
CA GLN A 31 0.05 -7.33 11.34
C GLN A 31 0.26 -5.85 11.67
N ILE A 32 -0.84 -5.10 11.68
CA ILE A 32 -0.89 -3.76 12.25
C ILE A 32 -1.18 -3.90 13.74
N VAL A 33 -0.38 -3.23 14.55
CA VAL A 33 -0.60 -3.09 15.98
C VAL A 33 -0.78 -1.62 16.32
N ASP A 34 -1.58 -1.33 17.33
CA ASP A 34 -1.67 -0.01 17.92
C ASP A 34 -0.69 0.10 19.12
N TYR A 35 -0.13 1.29 19.32
CA TYR A 35 0.66 1.61 20.48
C TYR A 35 0.00 2.74 21.28
N ASN A 36 -0.64 2.35 22.39
CA ASN A 36 -1.30 3.25 23.35
C ASN A 36 -2.36 4.18 22.73
N GLY A 37 -3.04 3.79 21.64
CA GLY A 37 -4.09 4.61 21.04
C GLY A 37 -3.56 5.84 20.30
N VAL A 38 -2.30 5.85 19.87
CA VAL A 38 -1.68 7.05 19.27
C VAL A 38 -1.16 6.80 17.86
N LEU A 39 -0.51 5.66 17.59
CA LEU A 39 0.14 5.41 16.30
C LEU A 39 0.04 3.95 15.90
N LEU A 40 -0.29 3.74 14.63
CA LEU A 40 -0.17 2.44 14.00
C LEU A 40 1.32 2.05 13.87
N LYS A 41 1.63 0.81 14.25
CA LYS A 41 2.94 0.21 14.09
C LYS A 41 2.83 -1.15 13.39
N ASN A 42 3.93 -1.59 12.81
CA ASN A 42 4.12 -2.95 12.35
C ASN A 42 5.37 -3.51 13.03
N TYR A 43 5.32 -4.76 13.50
CA TYR A 43 6.53 -5.43 13.96
C TYR A 43 7.18 -6.16 12.78
N VAL A 44 8.36 -5.69 12.39
CA VAL A 44 9.15 -6.32 11.34
C VAL A 44 9.91 -7.48 11.96
N ASN A 45 9.47 -8.70 11.70
CA ASN A 45 10.18 -9.92 12.09
C ASN A 45 11.16 -10.36 10.99
N GLY A 46 12.40 -10.69 11.35
CA GLY A 46 13.46 -11.02 10.39
C GLY A 46 13.88 -9.84 9.53
N LYS A 47 14.73 -10.10 8.52
CA LYS A 47 15.25 -9.08 7.61
C LYS A 47 14.29 -8.87 6.43
N LYS A 48 13.78 -7.65 6.27
CA LYS A 48 12.81 -7.28 5.24
C LYS A 48 13.38 -6.15 4.35
N PRO A 49 13.22 -6.20 3.02
CA PRO A 49 13.68 -5.17 2.10
C PRO A 49 12.82 -3.90 2.20
N LEU A 50 13.45 -2.78 1.91
CA LEU A 50 12.83 -1.47 1.80
C LEU A 50 12.82 -1.00 0.34
N PHE A 51 11.73 -0.33 -0.05
CA PHE A 51 11.52 0.17 -1.41
C PHE A 51 11.24 1.68 -1.42
N ASN A 52 11.51 2.34 -2.54
CA ASN A 52 11.13 3.74 -2.74
C ASN A 52 9.65 3.91 -3.12
N SER A 53 9.04 2.88 -3.72
CA SER A 53 7.62 2.86 -4.12
C SER A 53 7.15 1.41 -4.23
N PRO A 54 5.85 1.11 -3.99
CA PRO A 54 5.29 -0.22 -4.21
C PRO A 54 5.39 -0.72 -5.67
N SER A 55 5.50 0.21 -6.62
CA SER A 55 5.63 -0.08 -8.06
C SER A 55 7.08 -0.15 -8.54
N ASP A 56 8.07 0.10 -7.67
CA ASP A 56 9.50 0.03 -7.99
C ASP A 56 10.14 -1.19 -7.29
N PRO A 57 10.58 -2.22 -8.04
CA PRO A 57 11.14 -3.44 -7.46
C PRO A 57 12.55 -3.28 -6.86
N ARG A 58 13.18 -2.10 -7.00
CA ARG A 58 14.54 -1.89 -6.51
C ARG A 58 14.58 -1.80 -4.99
N VAL A 59 15.29 -2.74 -4.37
CA VAL A 59 15.60 -2.72 -2.94
C VAL A 59 16.62 -1.62 -2.67
N VAL A 60 16.31 -0.74 -1.71
CA VAL A 60 17.16 0.41 -1.34
C VAL A 60 17.69 0.34 0.09
N GLY A 61 17.32 -0.70 0.82
CA GLY A 61 17.75 -0.90 2.19
C GLY A 61 17.04 -2.10 2.82
N TYR A 62 17.28 -2.30 4.11
CA TYR A 62 16.61 -3.34 4.88
C TYR A 62 16.27 -2.83 6.26
N VAL A 63 15.20 -3.39 6.82
CA VAL A 63 14.81 -3.23 8.22
C VAL A 63 14.65 -4.61 8.84
N ALA A 64 14.98 -4.76 10.12
CA ALA A 64 14.87 -6.05 10.80
C ALA A 64 14.55 -5.93 12.28
N ASN A 65 13.80 -6.92 12.79
CA ASN A 65 13.56 -7.22 14.21
C ASN A 65 13.20 -6.00 15.08
N GLN A 66 12.20 -5.22 14.66
CA GLN A 66 11.80 -4.02 15.40
C GLN A 66 10.37 -3.57 15.08
N TYR A 67 9.80 -2.77 15.98
CA TYR A 67 8.60 -2.02 15.67
C TYR A 67 8.93 -0.81 14.80
N VAL A 68 8.21 -0.66 13.69
CA VAL A 68 8.28 0.52 12.82
C VAL A 68 6.96 1.28 12.89
N THR A 69 7.03 2.61 12.94
CA THR A 69 5.86 3.47 12.89
C THR A 69 5.35 3.55 11.45
N ILE A 70 4.07 3.25 11.25
CA ILE A 70 3.39 3.35 9.96
C ILE A 70 2.92 4.79 9.78
N LYS A 71 3.41 5.47 8.74
CA LYS A 71 2.95 6.79 8.30
C LYS A 71 1.66 6.71 7.50
N GLN A 72 1.58 5.73 6.62
CA GLN A 72 0.39 5.47 5.82
C GLN A 72 0.29 3.97 5.52
N PRO A 73 -0.80 3.33 5.95
CA PRO A 73 -1.16 2.00 5.47
C PRO A 73 -1.90 2.06 4.15
N TRP A 74 -1.50 1.20 3.22
CA TRP A 74 -2.10 1.01 1.92
C TRP A 74 -2.38 -0.48 1.68
N PHE A 75 -3.51 -0.79 1.06
CA PHE A 75 -3.93 -2.14 0.77
C PHE A 75 -4.32 -2.27 -0.69
N ILE A 76 -3.88 -3.33 -1.36
CA ILE A 76 -4.44 -3.75 -2.64
C ILE A 76 -5.59 -4.70 -2.33
N VAL A 77 -6.81 -4.32 -2.69
CA VAL A 77 -8.02 -5.10 -2.41
C VAL A 77 -8.71 -5.53 -3.70
N ASN A 78 -9.39 -6.66 -3.66
CA ASN A 78 -10.26 -7.09 -4.76
C ASN A 78 -11.54 -6.24 -4.77
N THR A 79 -11.87 -5.69 -5.93
CA THR A 79 -13.12 -4.93 -6.16
C THR A 79 -13.78 -5.40 -7.45
N SER A 80 -15.02 -4.97 -7.70
CA SER A 80 -15.70 -5.20 -8.98
C SER A 80 -14.97 -4.56 -10.18
N LEU A 81 -14.10 -3.57 -9.95
CA LEU A 81 -13.27 -2.93 -10.97
C LEU A 81 -11.86 -3.58 -11.08
N GLY A 82 -11.70 -4.77 -10.52
CA GLY A 82 -10.41 -5.46 -10.36
C GLY A 82 -9.66 -5.03 -9.10
N ALA A 83 -8.38 -5.40 -9.01
CA ALA A 83 -7.53 -5.02 -7.89
C ALA A 83 -7.34 -3.49 -7.86
N LYS A 84 -7.51 -2.88 -6.69
CA LYS A 84 -7.37 -1.43 -6.49
C LYS A 84 -6.69 -1.12 -5.17
N TRP A 85 -6.03 0.03 -5.12
CA TRP A 85 -5.36 0.55 -3.94
C TRP A 85 -6.34 1.29 -3.04
N MET A 86 -6.22 1.06 -1.75
CA MET A 86 -6.97 1.72 -0.69
C MET A 86 -5.98 2.22 0.36
N GLY A 87 -5.95 3.54 0.57
CA GLY A 87 -4.99 4.20 1.47
C GLY A 87 -5.68 4.78 2.69
N PHE A 88 -4.97 4.77 3.81
CA PHE A 88 -5.44 5.23 5.12
C PHE A 88 -4.41 6.18 5.75
N ASN A 89 -4.85 6.92 6.77
CA ASN A 89 -3.96 7.80 7.55
C ASN A 89 -3.35 7.02 8.73
N GLN A 90 -2.18 7.46 9.22
CA GLN A 90 -1.54 6.88 10.43
C GLN A 90 -2.40 6.90 11.70
N TRP A 91 -3.46 7.70 11.73
CA TRP A 91 -4.38 7.87 12.87
C TRP A 91 -5.64 6.99 12.76
N GLU A 92 -5.76 6.16 11.72
CA GLU A 92 -6.87 5.22 11.53
C GLU A 92 -6.69 4.00 12.45
N LEU A 93 -6.78 4.22 13.77
CA LEU A 93 -6.48 3.21 14.79
C LEU A 93 -7.38 1.97 14.70
N ALA A 94 -8.59 2.13 14.16
CA ALA A 94 -9.52 1.03 13.91
C ALA A 94 -8.92 -0.06 13.00
N LEU A 95 -7.91 0.26 12.18
CA LEU A 95 -7.21 -0.72 11.35
C LEU A 95 -6.55 -1.85 12.15
N TRP A 96 -6.16 -1.62 13.40
CA TRP A 96 -5.62 -2.68 14.26
C TRP A 96 -6.65 -3.81 14.47
N GLY A 97 -7.91 -3.46 14.71
CA GLY A 97 -9.00 -4.44 14.88
C GLY A 97 -9.62 -4.90 13.55
N ASN A 98 -9.61 -4.04 12.54
CA ASN A 98 -10.31 -4.28 11.28
C ASN A 98 -9.48 -5.05 10.25
N PHE A 99 -8.14 -5.05 10.36
CA PHE A 99 -7.26 -5.77 9.45
C PHE A 99 -6.78 -7.08 10.07
N ASN A 100 -7.23 -8.20 9.49
CA ASN A 100 -6.75 -9.54 9.81
C ASN A 100 -5.74 -9.98 8.75
N SER A 101 -4.45 -9.75 9.03
CA SER A 101 -3.34 -10.08 8.13
C SER A 101 -3.26 -11.58 7.81
N SER A 102 -3.48 -12.44 8.80
CA SER A 102 -3.45 -13.91 8.64
C SER A 102 -4.54 -14.44 7.71
N ALA A 103 -5.68 -13.75 7.62
CA ALA A 103 -6.78 -14.14 6.74
C ALA A 103 -6.80 -13.34 5.42
N GLY A 104 -5.96 -12.33 5.26
CA GLY A 104 -6.02 -11.40 4.13
C GLY A 104 -7.37 -10.66 4.06
N LEU A 105 -7.94 -10.27 5.20
CA LEU A 105 -9.25 -9.62 5.28
C LEU A 105 -9.16 -8.25 5.94
N LEU A 106 -9.89 -7.29 5.40
CA LEU A 106 -10.03 -5.94 5.96
C LEU A 106 -11.50 -5.56 6.03
N TYR A 107 -11.99 -5.21 7.22
CA TYR A 107 -13.28 -4.54 7.35
C TYR A 107 -13.13 -3.05 7.08
N VAL A 108 -13.79 -2.55 6.04
CA VAL A 108 -13.79 -1.13 5.70
C VAL A 108 -14.94 -0.47 6.44
N ASP A 109 -14.61 0.24 7.50
CA ASP A 109 -15.55 1.08 8.24
C ASP A 109 -15.64 2.47 7.58
N GLY A 110 -16.86 2.97 7.38
CA GLY A 110 -17.11 4.19 6.63
C GLY A 110 -16.90 4.03 5.12
N LYS A 111 -16.56 5.13 4.43
CA LYS A 111 -16.41 5.21 2.98
C LYS A 111 -14.98 5.59 2.61
N VAL A 112 -14.27 4.68 1.94
CA VAL A 112 -12.87 4.84 1.57
C VAL A 112 -12.70 4.83 0.05
N ALA A 113 -11.90 5.77 -0.46
CA ALA A 113 -11.60 5.88 -1.88
C ALA A 113 -10.71 4.73 -2.36
N ILE A 114 -11.00 4.19 -3.55
CA ILE A 114 -10.14 3.25 -4.25
C ILE A 114 -9.47 3.91 -5.45
N ARG A 115 -8.22 3.51 -5.73
CA ARG A 115 -7.30 4.17 -6.66
C ARG A 115 -6.58 3.14 -7.53
N ASN A 116 -6.07 3.57 -8.68
CA ASN A 116 -5.25 2.72 -9.54
C ASN A 116 -3.80 2.60 -9.02
N ASP A 117 -3.30 3.63 -8.34
CA ASP A 117 -1.98 3.65 -7.70
C ASP A 117 -2.00 4.49 -6.41
N PRO A 118 -1.05 4.29 -5.48
CA PRO A 118 -0.85 5.19 -4.35
C PRO A 118 -0.62 6.62 -4.83
N GLY A 119 -1.49 7.56 -4.42
CA GLY A 119 -1.44 8.96 -4.83
C GLY A 119 -2.17 9.32 -6.14
N SER A 120 -2.70 8.35 -6.89
CA SER A 120 -3.53 8.64 -8.07
C SER A 120 -4.89 9.21 -7.66
N GLN A 121 -5.65 9.81 -8.59
CA GLN A 121 -7.04 10.22 -8.31
C GLN A 121 -7.95 9.01 -7.96
N PRO A 122 -9.02 9.22 -7.18
CA PRO A 122 -10.02 8.18 -6.91
C PRO A 122 -10.67 7.69 -8.20
N VAL A 123 -10.91 6.39 -8.30
CA VAL A 123 -11.67 5.75 -9.40
C VAL A 123 -12.96 5.09 -8.91
N GLY A 124 -13.22 5.15 -7.61
CA GLY A 124 -14.40 4.59 -6.97
C GLY A 124 -14.29 4.65 -5.45
N TYR A 125 -15.22 3.98 -4.76
CA TYR A 125 -15.23 3.87 -3.31
C TYR A 125 -15.65 2.47 -2.87
N VAL A 126 -15.18 2.07 -1.70
CA VAL A 126 -15.68 0.93 -0.92
C VAL A 126 -16.25 1.48 0.38
N ALA A 127 -17.40 0.96 0.83
CA ALA A 127 -17.96 1.40 2.09
C ALA A 127 -18.62 0.27 2.88
N ASN A 128 -18.41 0.27 4.20
CA ASN A 128 -19.09 -0.57 5.20
C ASN A 128 -19.18 -2.06 4.82
N GLN A 129 -18.04 -2.66 4.48
CA GLN A 129 -17.99 -4.07 4.09
C GLN A 129 -16.63 -4.71 4.34
N LEU A 130 -16.62 -6.04 4.42
CA LEU A 130 -15.42 -6.85 4.43
C LEU A 130 -14.86 -7.00 3.01
N VAL A 131 -13.55 -6.80 2.84
CA VAL A 131 -12.85 -6.99 1.56
C VAL A 131 -11.67 -7.94 1.70
N THR A 132 -11.36 -8.65 0.61
CA THR A 132 -10.14 -9.44 0.50
C THR A 132 -8.96 -8.53 0.12
N VAL A 133 -7.92 -8.58 0.94
CA VAL A 133 -6.64 -7.91 0.74
C VAL A 133 -5.72 -8.88 -0.01
N LYS A 134 -5.20 -8.45 -1.16
CA LYS A 134 -4.13 -9.16 -1.87
C LYS A 134 -2.76 -8.79 -1.32
N GLN A 135 -2.58 -7.51 -0.98
CA GLN A 135 -1.31 -6.98 -0.49
C GLN A 135 -1.52 -5.86 0.52
N ALA A 136 -0.62 -5.78 1.49
CA ALA A 136 -0.51 -4.66 2.42
C ALA A 136 0.84 -3.98 2.23
N TRP A 137 0.85 -2.66 2.23
CA TRP A 137 2.00 -1.82 1.99
C TRP A 137 2.02 -0.71 3.02
N TYR A 138 3.14 -0.57 3.73
CA TYR A 138 3.31 0.43 4.77
C TYR A 138 4.41 1.40 4.38
N LEU A 139 4.06 2.68 4.31
CA LEU A 139 5.05 3.76 4.34
C LEU A 139 5.52 3.91 5.78
N ILE A 140 6.81 3.72 6.02
CA ILE A 140 7.41 3.72 7.36
C ILE A 140 8.56 4.72 7.45
N ASN A 141 8.80 5.23 8.65
CA ASN A 141 9.98 6.04 8.94
C ASN A 141 11.22 5.13 9.10
N THR A 142 12.31 5.48 8.42
CA THR A 142 13.60 4.78 8.56
C THR A 142 14.74 5.78 8.64
N SER A 143 15.96 5.33 8.96
CA SER A 143 17.17 6.16 8.91
C SER A 143 17.52 6.64 7.50
N LEU A 144 16.98 6.00 6.46
CA LEU A 144 17.14 6.37 5.04
C LEU A 144 16.03 7.32 4.56
N GLY A 145 15.24 7.88 5.49
CA GLY A 145 14.00 8.59 5.22
C GLY A 145 12.80 7.64 5.08
N GLU A 146 11.68 8.17 4.58
CA GLU A 146 10.46 7.37 4.41
C GLU A 146 10.67 6.29 3.33
N LYS A 147 10.27 5.06 3.64
CA LYS A 147 10.41 3.89 2.76
C LYS A 147 9.20 2.98 2.87
N TRP A 148 8.98 2.19 1.82
CA TRP A 148 7.89 1.22 1.76
C TRP A 148 8.37 -0.17 2.15
N ILE A 149 7.52 -0.88 2.88
CA ILE A 149 7.60 -2.33 3.11
C ILE A 149 6.28 -2.96 2.66
N GLY A 150 6.33 -4.09 1.98
CA GLY A 150 5.17 -4.72 1.34
C GLY A 150 5.02 -6.20 1.66
N TYR A 151 3.77 -6.64 1.76
CA TYR A 151 3.37 -7.98 2.12
C TYR A 151 2.28 -8.53 1.18
N ASN A 152 2.45 -9.74 0.67
CA ASN A 152 1.52 -10.56 -0.11
C ASN A 152 0.72 -11.44 0.86
N MET A 153 -0.60 -11.27 0.86
CA MET A 153 -1.52 -12.04 1.70
C MET A 153 -1.71 -13.47 1.17
#